data_AF-A0A3N5UR61-F1
#
_entry.id   AF-A0A3N5UR61-F1
#
_cell.length_a   1.000
_cell.length_b   1.000
_cell.length_c   1.000
_cell.angle_alpha   90.00
_cell.angle_beta   90.00
_cell.angle_gamma   90.00
#
_symmetry.space_group_name_H-M   'P 1'
#
loop_
_entity.id
_entity.type
_entity.pdbx_description
1 polymer ?
#
loop_
_entity_poly.entity_id
_entity_poly.type
_entity_poly.pdbx_seq_one_letter_code
_entity_poly.pdbx_strand_id
1 'polypeptide(L)'
;MSSRIERLLIAIMFALLAAGITLVIASAQGEISPAAQTSADCVTCHTEFQMTWQNGAHGQAGSDPVFLEEWNTQGKPGACLVCHTTGYDPATATYKADGVTCEACHGVAPADHPKTPMPVDRSTDMCGRCHSDTRFGWQDWKISTHYQRGMDCATCHDPHSAALKKVAAPRDSEKSDDISQLCITCHKESSMDFSYTAHAQKDISCVDCHVKHLENVDRAAHTVPDHSFNASLESCNTCHAQQMHSATEAISPEGAPGPVSIEPTTEVKAASVTPEPEPVGPMGFSALAGLIGLAGGMVLAPWLERWYHRTVKHNREEDNE
;
A
#
# COMPACT_ATOMS: atom_id res chain seq x y z
N MET A 1 -8.87 12.36 -59.94
CA MET A 1 -8.47 11.15 -59.17
C MET A 1 -7.13 11.28 -58.45
N SER A 2 -6.19 12.15 -58.90
CA SER A 2 -4.84 12.23 -58.32
C SER A 2 -4.75 12.81 -56.90
N SER A 3 -5.52 13.86 -56.54
CA SER A 3 -5.32 14.53 -55.24
C SER A 3 -5.81 13.73 -54.03
N ARG A 4 -6.75 12.79 -54.19
CA ARG A 4 -7.21 11.93 -53.09
C ARG A 4 -6.20 10.84 -52.77
N ILE A 5 -5.53 10.30 -53.78
CA ILE A 5 -4.48 9.29 -53.62
C ILE A 5 -3.24 9.92 -53.00
N GLU A 6 -2.88 11.13 -53.44
CA GLU A 6 -1.73 11.88 -52.89
C GLU A 6 -1.91 12.24 -51.41
N ARG A 7 -3.12 12.65 -51.01
CA ARG A 7 -3.46 12.88 -49.60
C ARG A 7 -3.44 11.61 -48.77
N LEU A 8 -3.87 10.48 -49.34
CA LEU A 8 -3.80 9.18 -48.67
C LEU A 8 -2.34 8.76 -48.44
N LEU A 9 -1.47 8.94 -49.44
CA LEU A 9 -0.04 8.59 -49.34
C LEU A 9 0.69 9.46 -48.30
N ILE A 10 0.40 10.76 -48.26
CA ILE A 10 0.96 11.66 -47.24
C ILE A 10 0.51 11.23 -45.84
N ALA A 11 -0.77 10.91 -45.66
CA ALA A 11 -1.31 10.51 -44.37
C ALA A 11 -0.74 9.15 -43.90
N ILE A 12 -0.53 8.20 -44.81
CA ILE A 12 0.14 6.91 -44.53
C ILE A 12 1.60 7.14 -44.13
N MET A 13 2.31 8.05 -44.79
CA MET A 13 3.71 8.34 -44.48
C MET A 13 3.88 8.96 -43.08
N PHE A 14 3.00 9.88 -42.69
CA PHE A 14 2.99 10.43 -41.32
C PHE A 14 2.63 9.38 -40.27
N ALA A 15 1.69 8.48 -40.56
CA ALA A 15 1.34 7.39 -39.65
C ALA A 15 2.49 6.41 -39.45
N LEU A 16 3.22 6.06 -40.52
CA LEU A 16 4.39 5.19 -40.44
C LEU A 16 5.57 5.86 -39.71
N LEU A 17 5.79 7.17 -39.92
CA LEU A 17 6.80 7.93 -39.17
C LEU A 17 6.45 8.01 -37.68
N ALA A 18 5.20 8.32 -37.33
CA ALA A 18 4.76 8.38 -35.94
C ALA A 18 4.90 7.01 -35.24
N ALA A 19 4.43 5.94 -35.89
CA ALA A 19 4.54 4.58 -35.38
C ALA A 19 6.00 4.11 -35.25
N GLY A 20 6.85 4.44 -36.23
CA GLY A 20 8.28 4.14 -36.21
C GLY A 20 9.03 4.85 -35.09
N ILE A 21 8.75 6.14 -34.88
CA ILE A 21 9.37 6.93 -33.80
C ILE A 21 8.94 6.39 -32.43
N THR A 22 7.67 6.05 -32.23
CA THR A 22 7.21 5.44 -30.97
C THR A 22 7.82 4.07 -30.73
N LEU A 23 8.02 3.27 -31.78
CA LEU A 23 8.66 1.95 -31.65
C LEU A 23 10.15 2.08 -31.31
N VAL A 24 10.85 3.05 -31.91
CA VAL A 24 12.26 3.34 -31.59
C VAL A 24 12.41 3.84 -30.16
N ILE A 25 11.55 4.76 -29.70
CA ILE A 25 11.56 5.26 -28.31
C ILE A 25 11.24 4.12 -27.32
N ALA A 26 10.30 3.24 -27.64
CA ALA A 26 9.98 2.07 -26.82
C ALA A 26 11.17 1.08 -26.75
N SER A 27 11.91 0.92 -27.85
CA SER A 27 13.12 0.07 -27.88
C SER A 27 14.40 0.75 -27.34
N ALA A 28 14.40 2.08 -27.20
CA ALA A 28 15.53 2.87 -26.74
C ALA A 28 15.53 3.09 -25.21
N GLN A 29 14.57 2.51 -24.48
CA GLN A 29 14.71 2.30 -23.04
C GLN A 29 15.71 1.16 -22.79
N GLY A 30 16.97 1.39 -23.21
CA GLY A 30 18.10 0.70 -22.63
C GLY A 30 18.12 1.03 -21.14
N GLU A 31 18.40 0.00 -20.33
CA GLU A 31 18.55 0.09 -18.89
C GLU A 31 19.43 1.28 -18.51
N ILE A 32 18.81 2.40 -18.14
CA ILE A 32 19.46 3.37 -17.27
C ILE A 32 19.46 2.68 -15.92
N SER A 33 20.46 1.83 -15.73
CA SER A 33 20.89 1.45 -14.38
C SER A 33 21.15 2.77 -13.67
N PRO A 34 20.43 3.11 -12.58
CA PRO A 34 20.78 4.27 -11.78
C PRO A 34 22.24 4.05 -11.40
N ALA A 35 23.10 5.01 -11.74
CA ALA A 35 24.46 5.01 -11.24
C ALA A 35 24.39 4.70 -9.76
N ALA A 36 25.00 3.58 -9.36
CA ALA A 36 25.14 3.17 -7.98
C ALA A 36 25.92 4.27 -7.26
N GLN A 37 25.20 5.30 -6.81
CA GLN A 37 25.61 6.08 -5.67
C GLN A 37 25.67 5.05 -4.56
N THR A 38 26.89 4.72 -4.16
CA THR A 38 27.14 3.91 -2.98
C THR A 38 26.48 4.63 -1.82
N SER A 39 25.23 4.28 -1.54
CA SER A 39 24.60 4.59 -0.27
C SER A 39 25.58 4.12 0.79
N ALA A 40 25.95 5.02 1.70
CA ALA A 40 26.68 4.59 2.87
C ALA A 40 25.87 3.46 3.50
N ASP A 41 26.47 2.27 3.61
CA ASP A 41 25.80 1.11 4.16
C ASP A 41 25.45 1.42 5.61
N CYS A 42 24.17 1.75 5.85
CA CYS A 42 23.67 2.31 7.11
C CYS A 42 24.08 1.46 8.32
N VAL A 43 24.19 0.14 8.09
CA VAL A 43 24.52 -0.87 9.09
C VAL A 43 25.95 -0.74 9.62
N THR A 44 26.83 -0.06 8.88
CA THR A 44 28.22 0.16 9.32
C THR A 44 28.28 1.01 10.59
N CYS A 45 27.36 1.97 10.72
CA CYS A 45 27.29 2.87 11.88
C CYS A 45 26.07 2.60 12.78
N HIS A 46 24.95 2.11 12.23
CA HIS A 46 23.72 1.83 12.95
C HIS A 46 23.54 0.33 13.24
N THR A 47 24.58 -0.30 13.78
CA THR A 47 24.60 -1.75 14.03
C THR A 47 23.52 -2.22 15.01
N GLU A 48 23.27 -1.46 16.08
CA GLU A 48 22.25 -1.81 17.07
C GLU A 48 20.84 -1.81 16.45
N PHE A 49 20.50 -0.75 15.71
CA PHE A 49 19.22 -0.68 15.01
C PHE A 49 19.10 -1.75 13.93
N GLN A 50 20.19 -2.08 13.24
CA GLN A 50 20.19 -3.13 12.24
C GLN A 50 19.83 -4.49 12.84
N MET A 51 20.43 -4.83 13.98
CA MET A 51 20.16 -6.10 14.66
C MET A 51 18.70 -6.18 15.12
N THR A 52 18.15 -5.10 15.67
CA THR A 52 16.73 -5.05 16.05
C THR A 52 15.82 -5.15 14.82
N TRP A 53 16.15 -4.44 13.75
CA TRP A 53 15.38 -4.43 12.49
C TRP A 53 15.32 -5.80 11.84
N GLN A 54 16.46 -6.44 11.65
CA GLN A 54 16.56 -7.76 11.02
C GLN A 54 15.78 -8.84 11.78
N ASN A 55 15.61 -8.69 13.09
CA ASN A 55 14.85 -9.63 13.89
C ASN A 55 13.36 -9.25 14.01
N GLY A 56 12.97 -8.05 13.56
CA GLY A 56 11.60 -7.56 13.58
C GLY A 56 10.80 -7.96 12.34
N ALA A 57 9.48 -7.82 12.43
CA ALA A 57 8.56 -8.16 11.34
C ALA A 57 8.81 -7.34 10.07
N HIS A 58 9.20 -6.06 10.19
CA HIS A 58 9.52 -5.25 9.01
C HIS A 58 10.77 -5.75 8.29
N GLY A 59 11.87 -6.02 9.01
CA GLY A 59 13.11 -6.50 8.40
C GLY A 59 12.98 -7.91 7.81
N GLN A 60 12.02 -8.70 8.28
CA GLN A 60 11.71 -10.02 7.74
C GLN A 60 10.62 -10.02 6.66
N ALA A 61 9.96 -8.89 6.39
CA ALA A 61 8.77 -8.87 5.53
C ALA A 61 9.01 -9.48 4.14
N GLY A 62 10.15 -9.20 3.50
CA GLY A 62 10.47 -9.75 2.18
C GLY A 62 11.03 -11.18 2.18
N SER A 63 11.44 -11.69 3.34
CA SER A 63 12.11 -13.00 3.50
C SER A 63 11.31 -14.00 4.34
N ASP A 64 10.14 -13.61 4.84
CA ASP A 64 9.27 -14.47 5.63
C ASP A 64 8.86 -15.70 4.80
N PRO A 65 9.07 -16.94 5.30
CA PRO A 65 8.77 -18.15 4.53
C PRO A 65 7.29 -18.31 4.16
N VAL A 66 6.37 -17.84 5.01
CA VAL A 66 4.93 -17.90 4.74
C VAL A 66 4.59 -16.95 3.59
N PHE A 67 5.15 -15.74 3.62
CA PHE A 67 5.05 -14.80 2.51
C PHE A 67 5.62 -15.40 1.21
N LEU A 68 6.85 -15.92 1.25
CA LEU A 68 7.51 -16.44 0.05
C LEU A 68 6.71 -17.58 -0.59
N GLU A 69 6.19 -18.51 0.20
CA GLU A 69 5.36 -19.60 -0.30
C GLU A 69 4.07 -19.09 -0.96
N GLU A 70 3.37 -18.18 -0.28
CA GLU A 70 2.11 -17.63 -0.79
C GLU A 70 2.34 -16.77 -2.05
N TRP A 71 3.39 -15.95 -2.06
CA TRP A 71 3.76 -15.12 -3.20
C TRP A 71 4.11 -15.97 -4.42
N ASN A 72 4.85 -17.07 -4.23
CA ASN A 72 5.14 -18.01 -5.31
C ASN A 72 3.87 -18.73 -5.79
N THR A 73 3.02 -19.19 -4.88
CA THR A 73 1.77 -19.90 -5.18
C THR A 73 0.80 -19.05 -5.99
N GLN A 74 0.74 -17.75 -5.71
CA GLN A 74 -0.07 -16.78 -6.46
C GLN A 74 0.55 -16.33 -7.80
N GLY A 75 1.72 -16.87 -8.19
CA GLY A 75 2.38 -16.49 -9.45
C GLY A 75 3.13 -15.16 -9.37
N LYS A 76 3.59 -14.78 -8.17
CA LYS A 76 4.39 -13.57 -7.89
C LYS A 76 3.71 -12.25 -8.28
N PRO A 77 2.47 -11.99 -7.84
CA PRO A 77 1.79 -10.75 -8.20
C PRO A 77 2.54 -9.53 -7.65
N GLY A 78 2.67 -8.49 -8.48
CA GLY A 78 3.33 -7.24 -8.11
C GLY A 78 2.65 -6.50 -6.97
N ALA A 79 1.33 -6.71 -6.76
CA ALA A 79 0.59 -6.12 -5.65
C ALA A 79 1.17 -6.46 -4.27
N CYS A 80 1.76 -7.64 -4.10
CA CYS A 80 2.45 -8.02 -2.86
C CYS A 80 3.69 -7.15 -2.60
N LEU A 81 4.37 -6.70 -3.66
CA LEU A 81 5.61 -5.96 -3.55
C LEU A 81 5.41 -4.52 -3.08
N VAL A 82 4.16 -4.01 -3.08
CA VAL A 82 3.79 -2.72 -2.48
C VAL A 82 4.22 -2.66 -1.01
N CYS A 83 4.11 -3.79 -0.29
CA CYS A 83 4.42 -3.87 1.14
C CYS A 83 5.70 -4.65 1.44
N HIS A 84 6.07 -5.60 0.58
CA HIS A 84 7.17 -6.53 0.83
C HIS A 84 8.50 -6.13 0.17
N THR A 85 8.58 -4.92 -0.42
CA THR A 85 9.80 -4.36 -0.99
C THR A 85 9.94 -2.87 -0.65
N THR A 86 11.10 -2.29 -0.91
CA THR A 86 11.32 -0.86 -0.73
C THR A 86 11.18 -0.12 -2.05
N GLY A 87 10.29 0.87 -2.07
CA GLY A 87 10.15 1.78 -3.21
C GLY A 87 9.55 1.12 -4.45
N TYR A 88 8.56 0.23 -4.28
CA TYR A 88 7.83 -0.37 -5.39
C TYR A 88 7.05 0.68 -6.19
N ASP A 89 7.19 0.63 -7.51
CA ASP A 89 6.45 1.42 -8.48
C ASP A 89 5.51 0.51 -9.29
N PRO A 90 4.18 0.62 -9.10
CA PRO A 90 3.22 -0.22 -9.82
C PRO A 90 3.12 0.12 -11.32
N ALA A 91 3.58 1.29 -11.77
CA ALA A 91 3.54 1.67 -13.18
C ALA A 91 4.62 0.94 -14.00
N THR A 92 5.78 0.67 -13.38
CA THR A 92 6.91 -0.02 -14.01
C THR A 92 7.07 -1.46 -13.52
N ALA A 93 6.36 -1.84 -12.45
CA ALA A 93 6.51 -3.10 -11.75
C ALA A 93 7.94 -3.35 -11.25
N THR A 94 8.63 -2.30 -10.83
CA THR A 94 10.00 -2.35 -10.30
C THR A 94 10.04 -1.86 -8.85
N TYR A 95 11.11 -2.18 -8.13
CA TYR A 95 11.36 -1.69 -6.77
C TYR A 95 12.85 -1.35 -6.60
N LYS A 96 13.19 -0.59 -5.56
CA LYS A 96 14.57 -0.13 -5.31
C LYS A 96 15.41 -1.16 -4.56
N ALA A 97 14.81 -1.89 -3.62
CA ALA A 97 15.49 -2.93 -2.85
C ALA A 97 14.51 -4.03 -2.42
N ASP A 98 15.03 -5.25 -2.31
CA ASP A 98 14.30 -6.39 -1.75
C ASP A 98 13.98 -6.16 -0.27
N GLY A 99 12.77 -6.54 0.16
CA GLY A 99 12.33 -6.36 1.54
C GLY A 99 12.05 -4.91 1.93
N VAL A 100 11.53 -4.72 3.14
CA VAL A 100 11.42 -3.39 3.75
C VAL A 100 12.78 -3.05 4.34
N THR A 101 13.40 -1.99 3.82
CA THR A 101 14.73 -1.52 4.20
C THR A 101 14.65 -0.16 4.90
N CYS A 102 15.78 0.35 5.38
CA CYS A 102 15.86 1.64 6.07
C CYS A 102 15.19 2.77 5.27
N GLU A 103 15.40 2.79 3.95
CA GLU A 103 14.86 3.82 3.04
C GLU A 103 13.35 3.71 2.79
N ALA A 104 12.67 2.69 3.34
CA ALA A 104 11.22 2.66 3.32
C ALA A 104 10.63 3.83 4.11
N CYS A 105 11.26 4.20 5.23
CA CYS A 105 10.84 5.31 6.09
C CYS A 105 11.85 6.46 6.12
N HIS A 106 13.14 6.16 5.95
CA HIS A 106 14.17 7.18 5.84
C HIS A 106 14.29 7.70 4.41
N GLY A 107 14.46 9.01 4.26
CA GLY A 107 14.77 9.58 2.95
C GLY A 107 16.23 9.40 2.58
N VAL A 108 16.63 10.02 1.47
CA VAL A 108 18.03 10.00 1.01
C VAL A 108 18.95 10.63 2.05
N ALA A 109 20.09 10.00 2.30
CA ALA A 109 21.09 10.51 3.23
C ALA A 109 21.59 11.89 2.81
N PRO A 110 21.55 12.90 3.70
CA PRO A 110 22.21 14.18 3.45
C PRO A 110 23.70 13.99 3.23
N ALA A 111 24.29 14.79 2.35
CA ALA A 111 25.72 14.68 2.01
C ALA A 111 26.65 14.90 3.23
N ASP A 112 26.17 15.57 4.27
CA ASP A 112 26.91 15.85 5.50
C ASP A 112 26.47 14.98 6.70
N HIS A 113 25.66 13.94 6.48
CA HIS A 113 25.34 12.93 7.49
C HIS A 113 26.64 12.35 8.09
N PRO A 114 26.79 12.24 9.43
CA PRO A 114 25.76 12.33 10.48
C PRO A 114 25.49 13.71 11.07
N LYS A 115 26.08 14.79 10.55
CA LYS A 115 25.84 16.15 11.08
C LYS A 115 24.39 16.56 10.88
N THR A 116 23.86 16.32 9.69
CA THR A 116 22.42 16.41 9.43
C THR A 116 21.81 15.01 9.62
N PRO A 117 20.81 14.86 10.52
CA PRO A 117 20.10 13.59 10.69
C PRO A 117 19.43 13.15 9.39
N MET A 118 19.27 11.84 9.25
CA MET A 118 18.45 11.29 8.17
C MET A 118 17.04 11.87 8.25
N PRO A 119 16.45 12.34 7.14
CA PRO A 119 15.01 12.60 7.11
C PRO A 119 14.26 11.30 7.39
N VAL A 120 13.15 11.39 8.12
CA VAL A 120 12.31 10.25 8.47
C VAL A 120 10.84 10.63 8.32
N ASP A 121 10.07 9.79 7.64
CA ASP A 121 8.62 9.86 7.59
C ASP A 121 8.04 8.84 8.59
N ARG A 122 7.43 9.36 9.66
CA ARG A 122 6.73 8.58 10.70
C ARG A 122 5.23 8.89 10.73
N SER A 123 4.71 9.48 9.66
CA SER A 123 3.30 9.80 9.55
C SER A 123 2.45 8.52 9.56
N THR A 124 1.21 8.64 10.03
CA THR A 124 0.24 7.54 9.92
C THR A 124 0.04 7.11 8.48
N ASP A 125 0.11 8.04 7.53
CA ASP A 125 -0.08 7.79 6.10
C ASP A 125 1.05 6.95 5.53
N MET A 126 2.30 7.15 5.97
CA MET A 126 3.42 6.29 5.59
C MET A 126 3.13 4.85 6.01
N CYS A 127 2.83 4.64 7.30
CA CYS A 127 2.56 3.30 7.83
C CYS A 127 1.36 2.66 7.11
N GLY A 128 0.36 3.49 6.83
CA GLY A 128 -0.84 3.13 6.08
C GLY A 128 -0.55 2.65 4.66
N ARG A 129 0.57 2.97 4.01
CA ARG A 129 0.85 2.44 2.66
C ARG A 129 0.88 0.91 2.62
N CYS A 130 1.30 0.30 3.72
CA CYS A 130 1.27 -1.14 3.91
C CYS A 130 0.12 -1.58 4.82
N HIS A 131 -0.13 -0.81 5.89
CA HIS A 131 -1.14 -1.10 6.92
C HIS A 131 -2.48 -0.38 6.68
N SER A 132 -2.90 -0.17 5.42
CA SER A 132 -4.17 0.51 5.08
C SER A 132 -5.35 -0.43 4.86
N ASP A 133 -5.10 -1.70 4.58
CA ASP A 133 -6.15 -2.66 4.28
C ASP A 133 -7.05 -2.86 5.51
N THR A 134 -8.34 -3.12 5.29
CA THR A 134 -9.30 -3.38 6.37
C THR A 134 -8.90 -4.57 7.24
N ARG A 135 -8.14 -5.52 6.69
CA ARG A 135 -7.57 -6.64 7.46
C ARG A 135 -6.52 -6.18 8.48
N PHE A 136 -5.88 -5.02 8.26
CA PHE A 136 -4.98 -4.37 9.22
C PHE A 136 -5.69 -3.36 10.15
N GLY A 137 -7.02 -3.43 10.31
CA GLY A 137 -7.72 -2.61 11.33
C GLY A 137 -7.61 -1.09 11.13
N TRP A 138 -7.27 -0.63 9.92
CA TRP A 138 -7.06 0.80 9.64
C TRP A 138 -8.29 1.68 9.93
N GLN A 139 -9.49 1.11 9.77
CA GLN A 139 -10.72 1.81 10.12
C GLN A 139 -10.88 1.96 11.63
N ASP A 140 -10.52 0.93 12.39
CA ASP A 140 -10.56 0.94 13.86
C ASP A 140 -9.63 2.01 14.42
N TRP A 141 -8.42 2.10 13.85
CA TRP A 141 -7.48 3.18 14.17
C TRP A 141 -8.08 4.57 13.94
N LYS A 142 -8.65 4.83 12.75
CA LYS A 142 -9.18 6.15 12.38
C LYS A 142 -10.36 6.61 13.22
N ILE A 143 -11.14 5.69 13.79
CA ILE A 143 -12.24 6.04 14.70
C ILE A 143 -11.78 6.21 16.15
N SER A 144 -10.55 5.79 16.48
CA SER A 144 -10.03 5.86 17.84
C SER A 144 -9.84 7.30 18.32
N THR A 145 -9.94 7.50 19.64
CA THR A 145 -9.64 8.81 20.26
C THR A 145 -8.15 9.17 20.09
N HIS A 146 -7.25 8.18 20.02
CA HIS A 146 -5.83 8.41 19.81
C HIS A 146 -5.55 9.04 18.44
N TYR A 147 -6.18 8.51 17.38
CA TYR A 147 -6.10 9.11 16.04
C TYR A 147 -6.70 10.52 16.01
N GLN A 148 -7.89 10.71 16.58
CA GLN A 148 -8.56 12.02 16.62
C GLN A 148 -7.74 13.10 17.34
N ARG A 149 -6.84 12.69 18.25
CA ARG A 149 -5.92 13.59 18.96
C ARG A 149 -4.56 13.73 18.28
N GLY A 150 -4.40 13.22 17.06
CA GLY A 150 -3.21 13.40 16.23
C GLY A 150 -2.02 12.55 16.68
N MET A 151 -2.24 11.44 17.38
CA MET A 151 -1.15 10.50 17.69
C MET A 151 -0.74 9.73 16.44
N ASP A 152 0.54 9.38 16.34
CA ASP A 152 1.08 8.54 15.27
C ASP A 152 1.34 7.11 15.76
N CYS A 153 1.53 6.19 14.81
CA CYS A 153 1.78 4.77 15.11
C CYS A 153 3.08 4.61 15.93
N ALA A 154 4.09 5.43 15.60
CA ALA A 154 5.38 5.47 16.27
C ALA A 154 5.31 6.03 17.70
N THR A 155 4.16 6.49 18.17
CA THR A 155 3.98 6.90 19.57
C THR A 155 4.02 5.68 20.46
N CYS A 156 3.34 4.60 20.07
CA CYS A 156 3.24 3.35 20.82
C CYS A 156 4.17 2.26 20.28
N HIS A 157 4.37 2.17 18.96
CA HIS A 157 5.24 1.19 18.34
C HIS A 157 6.67 1.72 18.19
N ASP A 158 7.64 0.83 18.34
CA ASP A 158 8.99 1.07 17.85
C ASP A 158 9.09 0.56 16.41
N PRO A 159 9.27 1.45 15.42
CA PRO A 159 9.34 1.04 14.02
C PRO A 159 10.53 0.12 13.74
N HIS A 160 11.60 0.17 14.54
CA HIS A 160 12.77 -0.67 14.32
C HIS A 160 12.51 -2.13 14.67
N SER A 161 11.95 -2.40 15.85
CA SER A 161 11.57 -3.77 16.25
C SER A 161 10.27 -4.24 15.63
N ALA A 162 9.47 -3.33 15.06
CA ALA A 162 8.07 -3.57 14.69
C ALA A 162 7.23 -4.11 15.86
N ALA A 163 7.60 -3.75 17.09
CA ALA A 163 6.95 -4.16 18.33
C ALA A 163 6.43 -2.95 19.11
N LEU A 164 5.66 -3.19 20.16
CA LEU A 164 5.30 -2.12 21.11
C LEU A 164 6.54 -1.66 21.87
N LYS A 165 6.63 -0.34 22.10
CA LYS A 165 7.67 0.22 22.94
C LYS A 165 7.54 -0.34 24.35
N LYS A 166 8.64 -0.87 24.86
CA LYS A 166 8.75 -1.24 26.27
C LYS A 166 9.11 0.01 27.06
N VAL A 167 8.32 0.31 28.09
CA VAL A 167 8.61 1.38 29.05
C VAL A 167 9.11 0.70 30.31
N ALA A 168 10.36 1.00 30.69
CA ALA A 168 10.93 0.49 31.94
C ALA A 168 10.03 0.92 33.10
N ALA A 169 9.50 -0.06 33.82
CA ALA A 169 8.72 0.21 35.00
C ALA A 169 9.63 0.80 36.13
N PRO A 170 9.07 1.51 37.12
CA PRO A 170 9.83 2.04 38.25
C PRO A 170 10.72 0.97 38.91
N ARG A 171 11.89 1.37 39.43
CA ARG A 171 12.98 0.48 39.90
C ARG A 171 12.58 -0.56 40.96
N ASP A 172 11.41 -0.40 41.56
CA ASP A 172 10.79 -1.16 42.62
C ASP A 172 9.64 -2.06 42.14
N SER A 173 9.34 -2.08 40.84
CA SER A 173 8.35 -2.98 40.25
C SER A 173 9.02 -4.25 39.69
N GLU A 174 8.58 -5.42 40.15
CA GLU A 174 9.11 -6.71 39.70
C GLU A 174 8.75 -7.04 38.23
N LYS A 175 7.84 -6.29 37.62
CA LYS A 175 7.38 -6.48 36.23
C LYS A 175 7.82 -5.31 35.36
N SER A 176 9.11 -5.27 35.00
CA SER A 176 9.71 -4.22 34.17
C SER A 176 9.26 -4.18 32.71
N ASP A 177 8.48 -5.17 32.27
CA ASP A 177 8.16 -5.47 30.86
C ASP A 177 6.66 -5.43 30.54
N ASP A 178 5.83 -4.85 31.42
CA ASP A 178 4.38 -4.76 31.22
C ASP A 178 4.00 -3.68 30.19
N ILE A 179 3.32 -4.08 29.11
CA ILE A 179 2.78 -3.19 28.06
C ILE A 179 1.88 -2.10 28.67
N SER A 180 1.22 -2.39 29.81
CA SER A 180 0.39 -1.41 30.52
C SER A 180 1.16 -0.15 30.87
N GLN A 181 2.47 -0.22 31.14
CA GLN A 181 3.29 0.95 31.45
C GLN A 181 3.31 1.98 30.32
N LEU A 182 3.23 1.54 29.06
CA LEU A 182 3.11 2.44 27.92
C LEU A 182 1.81 3.25 27.99
N CYS A 183 0.69 2.60 28.29
CA CYS A 183 -0.61 3.25 28.43
C CYS A 183 -0.61 4.25 29.60
N ILE A 184 0.00 3.86 30.72
CA ILE A 184 0.04 4.64 31.97
C ILE A 184 0.85 5.93 31.81
N THR A 185 1.75 6.04 30.82
CA THR A 185 2.47 7.29 30.56
C THR A 185 1.53 8.49 30.36
N CYS A 186 0.36 8.25 29.76
CA CYS A 186 -0.70 9.24 29.54
C CYS A 186 -1.95 8.97 30.41
N HIS A 187 -2.33 7.71 30.63
CA HIS A 187 -3.54 7.31 31.38
C HIS A 187 -3.30 7.12 32.88
N LYS A 188 -2.55 8.05 33.51
CA LYS A 188 -2.15 7.96 34.93
C LYS A 188 -3.33 7.84 35.87
N GLU A 189 -4.36 8.67 35.68
CA GLU A 189 -5.54 8.67 36.56
C GLU A 189 -6.29 7.35 36.51
N SER A 190 -6.54 6.83 35.31
CA SER A 190 -7.19 5.52 35.12
C SER A 190 -6.37 4.37 35.73
N SER A 191 -5.03 4.49 35.73
CA SER A 191 -4.14 3.49 36.33
C SER A 191 -4.26 3.41 37.85
N MET A 192 -4.56 4.53 38.53
CA MET A 192 -4.52 4.58 39.99
C MET A 192 -5.55 3.62 40.60
N ASP A 193 -6.76 3.58 40.02
CA ASP A 193 -7.84 2.73 40.51
C ASP A 193 -7.75 1.30 39.96
N PHE A 194 -7.19 1.14 38.75
CA PHE A 194 -7.13 -0.16 38.07
C PHE A 194 -6.38 -1.22 38.89
N SER A 195 -5.27 -0.85 39.54
CA SER A 195 -4.46 -1.78 40.35
C SER A 195 -5.20 -2.44 41.50
N TYR A 196 -6.33 -1.87 41.95
CA TYR A 196 -7.14 -2.45 43.04
C TYR A 196 -8.28 -3.35 42.54
N THR A 197 -8.50 -3.42 41.22
CA THR A 197 -9.59 -4.20 40.63
C THR A 197 -9.32 -5.70 40.69
N ALA A 198 -10.39 -6.50 40.60
CA ALA A 198 -10.27 -7.95 40.50
C ALA A 198 -9.51 -8.41 39.24
N HIS A 199 -9.60 -7.64 38.14
CA HIS A 199 -8.87 -7.93 36.90
C HIS A 199 -7.35 -7.77 37.10
N ALA A 200 -6.90 -6.66 37.70
CA ALA A 200 -5.49 -6.44 37.99
C ALA A 200 -4.92 -7.51 38.96
N GLN A 201 -5.70 -7.94 39.96
CA GLN A 201 -5.33 -9.03 40.88
C GLN A 201 -5.21 -10.40 40.20
N LYS A 202 -5.70 -10.53 38.97
CA LYS A 202 -5.59 -11.72 38.12
C LYS A 202 -4.62 -11.53 36.96
N ASP A 203 -3.72 -10.55 37.07
CA ASP A 203 -2.71 -10.23 36.06
C ASP A 203 -3.29 -9.86 34.68
N ILE A 204 -4.54 -9.37 34.64
CA ILE A 204 -5.14 -8.82 33.42
C ILE A 204 -4.65 -7.38 33.24
N SER A 205 -4.12 -7.10 32.07
CA SER A 205 -3.52 -5.84 31.62
C SER A 205 -4.52 -4.96 30.86
N CYS A 206 -4.10 -3.72 30.55
CA CYS A 206 -4.93 -2.81 29.77
C CYS A 206 -5.25 -3.37 28.37
N VAL A 207 -4.29 -4.04 27.74
CA VAL A 207 -4.42 -4.51 26.35
C VAL A 207 -5.33 -5.71 26.22
N ASP A 208 -5.50 -6.52 27.26
CA ASP A 208 -6.37 -7.70 27.22
C ASP A 208 -7.84 -7.35 26.92
N CYS A 209 -8.25 -6.13 27.28
CA CYS A 209 -9.56 -5.59 26.95
C CYS A 209 -9.53 -4.54 25.84
N HIS A 210 -8.57 -3.62 25.87
CA HIS A 210 -8.58 -2.46 24.96
C HIS A 210 -7.93 -2.74 23.61
N VAL A 211 -6.99 -3.67 23.51
CA VAL A 211 -6.25 -3.92 22.28
C VAL A 211 -6.16 -5.43 22.13
N LYS A 212 -7.21 -6.04 21.58
CA LYS A 212 -7.37 -7.50 21.51
C LYS A 212 -6.15 -8.17 20.85
N HIS A 213 -5.20 -8.63 21.67
CA HIS A 213 -4.10 -9.47 21.23
C HIS A 213 -4.60 -10.90 21.28
N LEU A 214 -5.03 -11.43 20.14
CA LEU A 214 -5.26 -12.87 20.01
C LEU A 214 -3.90 -13.55 20.01
N GLU A 215 -3.29 -13.75 21.18
CA GLU A 215 -1.99 -14.43 21.32
C GLU A 215 -2.03 -15.92 20.95
N ASN A 216 -3.15 -16.45 20.45
CA ASN A 216 -3.30 -17.88 20.19
C ASN A 216 -3.83 -18.24 18.77
N VAL A 217 -2.86 -18.76 18.00
CA VAL A 217 -2.79 -19.92 17.06
C VAL A 217 -3.16 -19.84 15.57
N ASP A 218 -4.09 -19.01 15.08
CA ASP A 218 -4.36 -18.92 13.62
C ASP A 218 -4.60 -17.48 13.18
N ARG A 219 -3.55 -16.66 13.21
CA ARG A 219 -3.64 -15.33 12.60
C ARG A 219 -3.56 -15.51 11.09
N ALA A 220 -4.70 -15.31 10.42
CA ALA A 220 -4.71 -15.17 8.99
C ALA A 220 -3.68 -14.10 8.57
N ALA A 221 -2.99 -14.34 7.45
CA ALA A 221 -2.04 -13.38 6.93
C ALA A 221 -2.67 -11.99 6.80
N HIS A 222 -1.88 -10.94 7.04
CA HIS A 222 -2.32 -9.55 6.98
C HIS A 222 -3.40 -9.16 8.03
N THR A 223 -3.38 -9.77 9.21
CA THR A 223 -4.26 -9.39 10.33
C THR A 223 -3.48 -8.68 11.44
N VAL A 224 -4.11 -7.70 12.08
CA VAL A 224 -3.56 -7.02 13.27
C VAL A 224 -4.60 -6.96 14.39
N PRO A 225 -4.19 -6.71 15.64
CA PRO A 225 -5.10 -6.46 16.75
C PRO A 225 -6.10 -5.33 16.47
N ASP A 226 -7.21 -5.31 17.20
CA ASP A 226 -8.14 -4.17 17.17
C ASP A 226 -7.44 -2.90 17.67
N HIS A 227 -7.47 -1.83 16.86
CA HIS A 227 -6.89 -0.51 17.14
C HIS A 227 -7.94 0.56 17.44
N SER A 228 -9.18 0.16 17.77
CA SER A 228 -10.22 1.06 18.26
C SER A 228 -9.93 1.53 19.70
N PHE A 229 -9.13 0.75 20.45
CA PHE A 229 -8.85 0.92 21.87
C PHE A 229 -10.09 0.81 22.78
N ASN A 230 -11.21 0.32 22.26
CA ASN A 230 -12.44 0.15 23.01
C ASN A 230 -12.53 -1.26 23.58
N ALA A 231 -12.86 -1.37 24.87
CA ALA A 231 -13.24 -2.66 25.44
C ALA A 231 -14.58 -3.10 24.83
N SER A 232 -14.54 -4.13 23.99
CA SER A 232 -15.72 -4.65 23.31
C SER A 232 -16.33 -5.81 24.11
N LEU A 233 -17.59 -6.16 23.83
CA LEU A 233 -18.20 -7.36 24.42
C LEU A 233 -17.39 -8.62 24.06
N GLU A 234 -16.75 -8.63 22.90
CA GLU A 234 -15.90 -9.73 22.46
C GLU A 234 -14.68 -9.91 23.37
N SER A 235 -13.99 -8.83 23.76
CA SER A 235 -12.84 -8.93 24.66
C SER A 235 -13.25 -9.50 26.02
N CYS A 236 -14.41 -9.09 26.55
CA CYS A 236 -14.95 -9.66 27.80
C CYS A 236 -15.26 -11.15 27.68
N ASN A 237 -15.86 -11.56 26.55
CA ASN A 237 -16.27 -12.94 26.31
C ASN A 237 -15.11 -13.92 26.21
N THR A 238 -13.87 -13.45 25.98
CA THR A 238 -12.67 -14.29 26.02
C THR A 238 -12.52 -15.02 27.37
N CYS A 239 -12.95 -14.40 28.47
CA CYS A 239 -12.90 -15.00 29.81
C CYS A 239 -14.30 -15.18 30.45
N HIS A 240 -15.27 -14.35 30.07
CA HIS A 240 -16.62 -14.31 30.65
C HIS A 240 -17.72 -14.82 29.70
N ALA A 241 -17.39 -15.70 28.74
CA ALA A 241 -18.31 -16.20 27.71
C ALA A 241 -19.69 -16.65 28.23
N GLN A 242 -19.75 -17.21 29.45
CA GLN A 242 -20.96 -17.76 30.07
C GLN A 242 -21.64 -16.79 31.07
N GLN A 243 -21.02 -15.65 31.36
CA GLN A 243 -21.49 -14.68 32.36
C GLN A 243 -22.02 -13.40 31.72
N MET A 244 -21.51 -13.04 30.54
CA MET A 244 -21.93 -11.83 29.81
C MET A 244 -23.11 -12.08 28.85
N HIS A 245 -23.40 -13.35 28.54
CA HIS A 245 -24.63 -13.78 27.88
C HIS A 245 -25.53 -14.47 28.91
N SER A 246 -26.41 -13.71 29.57
CA SER A 246 -27.72 -14.31 29.82
C SER A 246 -28.47 -14.22 28.51
N ALA A 247 -28.91 -15.35 27.97
CA ALA A 247 -30.06 -15.33 27.07
C ALA A 247 -31.20 -14.76 27.92
N THR A 248 -31.38 -13.44 27.87
CA THR A 248 -32.75 -12.93 27.95
C THR A 248 -33.40 -13.59 26.76
N GLU A 249 -34.10 -14.70 27.01
CA GLU A 249 -35.21 -15.10 26.17
C GLU A 249 -35.87 -13.81 25.76
N ALA A 250 -35.76 -13.48 24.47
CA ALA A 250 -36.55 -12.43 23.89
C ALA A 250 -37.97 -12.72 24.37
N ILE A 251 -38.46 -11.90 25.30
CA ILE A 251 -39.84 -11.93 25.74
C ILE A 251 -40.61 -11.72 24.44
N SER A 252 -41.09 -12.83 23.87
CA SER A 252 -42.09 -12.79 22.82
C SER A 252 -43.28 -12.10 23.45
N PRO A 253 -43.70 -10.93 22.99
CA PRO A 253 -45.08 -10.54 23.23
C PRO A 253 -45.91 -11.60 22.51
N GLU A 254 -46.77 -12.28 23.26
CA GLU A 254 -47.74 -13.23 22.73
C GLU A 254 -48.45 -12.63 21.51
N GLY A 255 -48.16 -13.17 20.32
CA GLY A 255 -48.72 -12.66 19.06
C GLY A 255 -47.84 -12.95 17.84
N ALA A 256 -47.59 -14.22 17.55
CA ALA A 256 -46.99 -14.61 16.27
C ALA A 256 -47.88 -14.22 15.09
N PRO A 257 -47.31 -13.82 13.95
CA PRO A 257 -47.59 -14.46 12.68
C PRO A 257 -46.48 -15.47 12.39
N GLY A 258 -46.88 -16.64 11.86
CA GLY A 258 -46.05 -17.84 11.73
C GLY A 258 -44.80 -17.71 10.85
N PRO A 259 -44.04 -18.81 10.70
CA PRO A 259 -42.78 -18.80 9.98
C PRO A 259 -43.03 -18.44 8.51
N VAL A 260 -42.47 -17.32 8.07
CA VAL A 260 -42.38 -16.98 6.66
C VAL A 260 -41.33 -17.92 6.07
N SER A 261 -41.80 -18.95 5.37
CA SER A 261 -40.98 -19.72 4.44
C SER A 261 -40.49 -18.78 3.34
N ILE A 262 -39.20 -18.46 3.34
CA ILE A 262 -38.55 -17.84 2.18
C ILE A 262 -38.22 -18.99 1.22
N GLU A 263 -39.04 -19.14 0.19
CA GLU A 263 -38.69 -19.93 -0.98
C GLU A 263 -37.41 -19.35 -1.62
N PRO A 264 -36.50 -20.18 -2.15
CA PRO A 264 -35.31 -19.69 -2.85
C PRO A 264 -35.75 -19.06 -4.17
N THR A 265 -35.93 -17.73 -4.17
CA THR A 265 -36.19 -16.99 -5.40
C THR A 265 -34.93 -16.95 -6.25
N THR A 266 -35.01 -17.64 -7.39
CA THR A 266 -34.35 -17.34 -8.67
C THR A 266 -32.84 -17.11 -8.62
N GLU A 267 -32.12 -18.17 -8.99
CA GLU A 267 -30.86 -18.22 -9.71
C GLU A 267 -30.42 -16.84 -10.29
N VAL A 268 -29.62 -16.11 -9.52
CA VAL A 268 -28.82 -15.02 -10.07
C VAL A 268 -27.77 -15.69 -10.94
N LYS A 269 -28.01 -15.68 -12.25
CA LYS A 269 -27.03 -16.07 -13.25
C LYS A 269 -25.79 -15.23 -13.03
N ALA A 270 -24.77 -15.83 -12.41
CA ALA A 270 -23.46 -15.24 -12.31
C ALA A 270 -23.00 -14.91 -13.74
N ALA A 271 -22.99 -13.62 -14.08
CA ALA A 271 -22.22 -13.18 -15.22
C ALA A 271 -20.77 -13.55 -14.89
N SER A 272 -20.21 -14.47 -15.66
CA SER A 272 -18.79 -14.80 -15.63
C SER A 272 -18.02 -13.52 -15.91
N VAL A 273 -17.51 -12.89 -14.86
CA VAL A 273 -16.54 -11.80 -14.98
C VAL A 273 -15.21 -12.49 -15.23
N THR A 274 -14.72 -12.40 -16.47
CA THR A 274 -13.38 -12.85 -16.85
C THR A 274 -12.35 -12.10 -15.99
N PRO A 275 -11.54 -12.79 -15.14
CA PRO A 275 -10.56 -12.13 -14.29
C PRO A 275 -9.20 -12.05 -14.99
N GLU A 276 -9.18 -11.66 -16.26
CA GLU A 276 -7.94 -11.53 -17.00
C GLU A 276 -7.93 -10.19 -17.74
N PRO A 277 -7.26 -9.16 -17.20
CA PRO A 277 -6.92 -8.01 -18.03
C PRO A 277 -5.95 -8.51 -19.10
N GLU A 278 -6.36 -8.43 -20.36
CA GLU A 278 -5.45 -8.70 -21.47
C GLU A 278 -4.22 -7.79 -21.34
N PRO A 279 -2.99 -8.33 -21.47
CA PRO A 279 -1.79 -7.53 -21.40
C PRO A 279 -1.81 -6.48 -22.51
N VAL A 280 -1.87 -5.20 -22.15
CA VAL A 280 -1.75 -4.08 -23.09
C VAL A 280 -0.30 -4.00 -23.59
N GLY A 281 0.02 -4.81 -24.59
CA GLY A 281 1.29 -4.72 -25.28
C GLY A 281 1.49 -3.35 -25.93
N PRO A 282 2.74 -2.93 -26.18
CA PRO A 282 3.08 -1.62 -26.79
C PRO A 282 2.44 -1.39 -28.18
N MET A 283 1.89 -2.45 -28.78
CA MET A 283 1.12 -2.41 -30.02
C MET A 283 -0.16 -1.57 -29.91
N GLY A 284 -0.84 -1.56 -28.75
CA GLY A 284 -2.08 -0.78 -28.56
C GLY A 284 -1.83 0.73 -28.66
N PHE A 285 -0.78 1.22 -28.01
CA PHE A 285 -0.35 2.62 -28.08
C PHE A 285 0.19 2.99 -29.47
N SER A 286 0.88 2.06 -30.15
CA SER A 286 1.37 2.25 -31.52
C SER A 286 0.23 2.37 -32.53
N ALA A 287 -0.85 1.58 -32.36
CA ALA A 287 -2.05 1.68 -33.19
C ALA A 287 -2.79 3.01 -32.97
N LEU A 288 -2.92 3.46 -31.71
CA LEU A 288 -3.53 4.74 -31.38
C LEU A 288 -2.71 5.92 -31.95
N ALA A 289 -1.39 5.89 -31.80
CA ALA A 289 -0.48 6.89 -32.36
C ALA A 289 -0.54 6.93 -33.89
N GLY A 290 -0.66 5.77 -34.55
CA GLY A 290 -0.87 5.68 -36.00
C GLY A 290 -2.19 6.31 -36.46
N LEU A 291 -3.28 6.10 -35.71
CA LEU A 291 -4.58 6.73 -36.00
C LEU A 291 -4.55 8.25 -35.81
N ILE A 292 -3.89 8.72 -34.75
CA ILE A 292 -3.68 10.16 -34.52
C ILE A 292 -2.81 10.77 -35.63
N GLY A 293 -1.76 10.07 -36.06
CA GLY A 293 -0.90 10.47 -37.18
C GLY A 293 -1.66 10.57 -38.51
N LEU A 294 -2.55 9.62 -38.80
CA LEU A 294 -3.45 9.65 -39.97
C LEU A 294 -4.38 10.87 -39.93
N ALA A 295 -5.00 11.13 -38.78
CA ALA A 295 -5.90 12.27 -38.60
C ALA A 295 -5.15 13.60 -38.76
N GLY A 296 -3.98 13.74 -38.12
CA GLY A 296 -3.12 14.91 -38.25
C GLY A 296 -2.64 15.15 -39.69
N GLY A 297 -2.24 14.08 -40.38
CA GLY A 297 -1.82 14.13 -41.79
C GLY A 297 -2.94 14.58 -42.72
N MET A 298 -4.18 14.11 -42.53
CA MET A 298 -5.33 14.54 -43.33
C MET A 298 -5.68 16.02 -43.12
N VAL A 299 -5.53 16.54 -41.89
CA VAL A 299 -5.79 17.94 -41.56
C VAL A 299 -4.69 18.86 -42.12
N LEU A 300 -3.43 18.43 -42.08
CA LEU A 300 -2.29 19.25 -42.52
C LEU A 300 -2.02 19.17 -44.02
N ALA A 301 -2.47 18.11 -44.71
CA ALA A 301 -2.24 17.92 -46.14
C ALA A 301 -2.66 19.11 -47.04
N PRO A 302 -3.83 19.75 -46.86
CA PRO A 302 -4.21 20.90 -47.68
C PRO A 302 -3.30 22.12 -47.50
N TRP A 303 -2.70 22.27 -46.32
CA TRP A 303 -1.79 23.38 -46.02
C TRP A 303 -0.40 23.13 -46.60
N LEU A 304 0.10 21.89 -46.49
CA LEU A 304 1.35 21.44 -47.10
C LEU A 304 1.30 21.46 -48.63
N GLU A 305 0.18 21.02 -49.23
CA GLU A 305 -0.06 21.06 -50.69
C GLU A 305 -0.02 22.51 -51.21
N ARG A 306 -0.65 23.45 -50.47
CA ARG A 306 -0.58 24.89 -50.79
C ARG A 306 0.82 25.47 -50.64
N TRP A 307 1.57 25.05 -49.63
CA TRP A 307 2.94 25.53 -49.41
C TRP A 307 3.89 25.01 -50.50
N TYR A 308 3.82 23.71 -50.83
CA TYR A 308 4.58 23.11 -51.93
C TYR A 308 4.30 23.78 -53.28
N HIS A 309 3.04 24.04 -53.61
CA HIS A 309 2.71 24.75 -54.84
C HIS A 309 3.21 26.20 -54.85
N ARG A 310 3.28 26.88 -53.70
CA ARG A 310 3.86 28.22 -53.61
C ARG A 310 5.37 28.21 -53.82
N THR A 311 6.10 27.29 -53.20
CA THR A 311 7.56 27.22 -53.32
C THR A 311 8.02 26.74 -54.69
N VAL A 312 7.35 25.73 -55.26
CA VAL A 312 7.66 25.25 -56.62
C VAL A 312 7.30 26.27 -57.69
N LYS A 313 6.20 27.03 -57.51
CA LYS A 313 5.85 28.12 -58.44
C LYS A 313 6.85 29.28 -58.35
N HIS A 314 7.31 29.62 -57.15
CA HIS A 314 8.32 30.67 -56.95
C HIS A 314 9.66 30.31 -57.62
N ASN A 315 10.13 29.07 -57.49
CA ASN A 315 11.37 28.64 -58.14
C ASN A 315 11.26 28.59 -59.68
N ARG A 316 10.08 28.29 -60.22
CA ARG A 316 9.84 28.30 -61.68
C ARG A 316 9.76 29.69 -62.30
N GLU A 317 9.47 30.71 -61.49
CA GLU A 317 9.49 32.11 -61.90
C GLU A 317 10.92 32.67 -61.86
N GLU A 318 11.76 32.21 -60.92
CA GLU A 318 13.21 32.54 -60.88
C GLU A 318 14.03 31.88 -61.99
N ASP A 319 13.64 30.69 -62.48
CA ASP A 319 14.33 30.00 -63.58
C ASP A 319 13.96 30.54 -65.00
N ASN A 320 13.02 31.49 -65.11
CA ASN A 320 12.55 32.06 -66.39
C ASN A 320 12.85 33.57 -66.57
N GLU A 321 13.67 34.17 -65.70
CA GLU A 321 14.33 35.47 -65.91
C GLU A 321 15.81 35.28 -66.32
#